data_AF-A0A959NRS2-F1
#
_entry.id   AF-A0A959NRS2-F1
#
_cell.length_a   1.000
_cell.length_b   1.000
_cell.length_c   1.000
_cell.angle_alpha   90.00
_cell.angle_beta   90.00
_cell.angle_gamma   90.00
#
_symmetry.space_group_name_H-M   'P 1'
#
loop_
_entity.id
_entity.type
_entity.pdbx_description
1 polymer ?
#
loop_
_entity_poly.entity_id
_entity_poly.type
_entity_poly.pdbx_seq_one_letter_code
_entity_poly.pdbx_strand_id
1 'polypeptide(L)'
;MNKIKKHITTSLAVVFLAGSLSLAGCGGIGDEEMAQLNALRSEVSALGTEVNTLKSEKTKLEREVAEMEAKLAQCAKDKEATTKNLQKLGL
;
A
#
# COMPACT_ATOMS: atom_id res chain seq x y z
N MET A 1 -11.76 -24.16 38.74
CA MET A 1 -12.96 -24.09 37.88
C MET A 1 -12.78 -23.31 36.57
N ASN A 2 -11.67 -22.55 36.37
CA ASN A 2 -11.53 -21.70 35.17
C ASN A 2 -10.94 -22.43 33.94
N LYS A 3 -10.17 -23.50 34.15
CA LYS A 3 -9.55 -24.27 33.04
C LYS A 3 -10.58 -25.17 32.34
N ILE A 4 -11.46 -25.82 33.10
CA ILE A 4 -12.53 -26.68 32.56
C ILE A 4 -13.57 -25.86 31.77
N LYS A 5 -13.96 -24.68 32.27
CA LYS A 5 -14.82 -23.75 31.53
C LYS A 5 -14.20 -23.33 30.20
N LYS A 6 -12.89 -23.04 30.17
CA LYS A 6 -12.17 -22.66 28.95
C LYS A 6 -12.21 -23.76 27.90
N HIS A 7 -12.03 -25.03 28.27
CA HIS A 7 -12.05 -26.13 27.31
C HIS A 7 -13.46 -26.52 26.83
N ILE A 8 -14.48 -26.41 27.69
CA ILE A 8 -15.88 -26.67 27.29
C ILE A 8 -16.38 -25.60 26.30
N THR A 9 -16.05 -24.32 26.54
CA THR A 9 -16.43 -23.23 25.62
C THR A 9 -15.72 -23.35 24.27
N THR A 10 -14.45 -23.79 24.25
CA THR A 10 -13.70 -23.99 23.00
C THR A 10 -14.19 -25.23 22.23
N SER A 11 -14.55 -26.33 22.90
CA SER A 11 -15.08 -27.53 22.23
C SER A 11 -16.51 -27.36 21.71
N LEU A 12 -17.36 -26.57 22.39
CA LEU A 12 -18.73 -26.32 21.94
C LEU A 12 -18.78 -25.44 20.68
N ALA A 13 -17.83 -24.52 20.51
CA ALA A 13 -17.71 -23.70 19.30
C ALA A 13 -17.32 -24.51 18.05
N VAL A 14 -16.48 -25.55 18.21
CA VAL A 14 -16.07 -26.44 17.11
C VAL A 14 -17.21 -27.36 16.69
N VAL A 15 -18.02 -27.84 17.64
CA VAL A 15 -19.20 -28.67 17.35
C VAL A 15 -20.32 -27.85 16.69
N PHE A 16 -20.47 -26.56 17.01
CA PHE A 16 -21.42 -25.68 16.32
C PHE A 16 -21.00 -25.37 14.87
N LEU A 17 -19.69 -25.22 14.60
CA LEU A 17 -19.16 -25.04 13.24
C LEU A 17 -19.24 -26.30 12.38
N ALA A 18 -19.10 -27.49 12.98
CA ALA A 18 -19.23 -28.76 12.26
C ALA A 18 -20.69 -29.22 12.14
N GLY A 19 -21.55 -28.87 13.11
CA GLY A 19 -22.95 -29.28 13.17
C GLY A 19 -23.89 -28.46 12.29
N SER A 20 -23.54 -27.23 11.93
CA SER A 20 -24.35 -26.40 11.01
C SER A 20 -24.25 -26.83 9.54
N LEU A 21 -23.23 -27.62 9.19
CA LEU A 21 -23.03 -28.16 7.83
C LEU A 21 -23.92 -29.37 7.49
N SER A 22 -24.70 -29.89 8.46
CA SER A 22 -25.51 -31.10 8.26
C SER A 22 -27.00 -30.84 8.01
N LEU A 23 -27.46 -29.58 8.07
CA LEU A 23 -28.88 -29.22 7.88
C LEU A 23 -29.15 -28.12 6.85
N ALA A 24 -28.11 -27.45 6.33
CA ALA A 24 -28.23 -26.62 5.15
C ALA A 24 -27.65 -27.40 3.96
N GLY A 25 -28.50 -27.75 3.00
CA GLY A 25 -28.11 -28.52 1.84
C GLY A 25 -26.93 -27.90 1.09
N CYS A 26 -26.15 -28.76 0.43
CA CYS A 26 -25.38 -28.36 -0.74
C CYS A 26 -26.29 -27.59 -1.71
N GLY A 27 -26.13 -26.28 -1.82
CA GLY A 27 -27.08 -25.46 -2.57
C GLY A 27 -26.58 -24.07 -2.93
N GLY A 28 -25.44 -23.99 -3.61
CA GLY A 28 -25.02 -22.82 -4.40
C GLY A 28 -24.49 -21.62 -3.62
N ILE A 29 -23.42 -21.00 -4.12
CA ILE A 29 -23.06 -19.62 -3.76
C ILE A 29 -24.26 -18.74 -4.10
N GLY A 30 -24.72 -17.91 -3.15
CA GLY A 30 -25.85 -17.01 -3.40
C GLY A 30 -25.49 -15.90 -4.40
N ASP A 31 -26.45 -15.43 -5.19
CA ASP A 31 -26.24 -14.32 -6.14
C ASP A 31 -25.64 -13.07 -5.45
N GLU A 32 -25.98 -12.85 -4.18
CA GLU A 32 -25.44 -11.77 -3.36
C GLU A 32 -23.95 -11.96 -3.03
N GLU A 33 -23.51 -13.18 -2.72
CA GLU A 33 -22.09 -13.49 -2.47
C GLU A 33 -21.26 -13.32 -3.76
N MET A 34 -21.82 -13.70 -4.92
CA MET A 34 -21.19 -13.47 -6.22
C MET A 34 -21.11 -11.97 -6.56
N ALA A 35 -22.15 -11.20 -6.26
CA ALA A 35 -22.15 -9.75 -6.45
C ALA A 35 -21.08 -9.08 -5.58
N GLN A 36 -20.97 -9.46 -4.31
CA GLN A 36 -19.93 -8.95 -3.41
C GLN A 36 -18.52 -9.34 -3.88
N LEU A 37 -18.32 -10.58 -4.33
CA LEU A 37 -17.04 -11.03 -4.88
C LEU A 37 -16.64 -10.23 -6.13
N ASN A 38 -17.59 -9.96 -7.02
CA ASN A 38 -17.36 -9.15 -8.23
C ASN A 38 -17.05 -7.69 -7.88
N ALA A 39 -17.74 -7.11 -6.90
CA ALA A 39 -17.47 -5.77 -6.41
C ALA A 39 -16.05 -5.68 -5.82
N LEU A 40 -15.66 -6.62 -4.97
CA LEU A 40 -14.32 -6.67 -4.38
C LEU A 40 -13.24 -6.85 -5.45
N ARG A 41 -13.49 -7.68 -6.47
CA ARG A 41 -12.57 -7.85 -7.60
C ARG A 41 -12.40 -6.55 -8.39
N SER A 42 -13.47 -5.80 -8.60
CA SER A 42 -13.44 -4.49 -9.26
C SER A 42 -12.62 -3.47 -8.45
N GLU A 43 -12.86 -3.43 -7.13
CA GLU A 43 -12.11 -2.56 -6.21
C GLU A 43 -10.62 -2.89 -6.21
N VAL A 44 -10.23 -4.16 -6.09
CA VAL A 44 -8.82 -4.58 -6.16
C VAL A 44 -8.18 -4.20 -7.49
N SER A 45 -8.92 -4.31 -8.60
CA SER A 45 -8.42 -3.88 -9.92
C SER A 45 -8.22 -2.36 -10.00
N ALA A 46 -9.14 -1.58 -9.41
CA ALA A 46 -9.02 -0.13 -9.34
C ALA A 46 -7.82 0.29 -8.47
N LEU A 47 -7.67 -0.28 -7.28
CA LEU A 47 -6.51 -0.05 -6.41
C LEU A 47 -5.20 -0.45 -7.10
N GLY A 48 -5.19 -1.57 -7.83
CA GLY A 48 -4.02 -1.99 -8.61
C GLY A 48 -3.60 -0.97 -9.67
N THR A 49 -4.58 -0.33 -10.30
CA THR A 49 -4.33 0.76 -11.27
C THR A 49 -3.78 2.01 -10.58
N GLU A 50 -4.39 2.41 -9.46
CA GLU A 50 -3.96 3.56 -8.66
C GLU A 50 -2.53 3.40 -8.14
N VAL A 51 -2.18 2.21 -7.62
CA VAL A 51 -0.82 1.88 -7.17
C VAL A 51 0.19 2.03 -8.30
N ASN A 52 -0.14 1.59 -9.52
CA ASN A 52 0.75 1.73 -10.67
C ASN A 52 0.94 3.19 -11.08
N THR A 53 -0.14 3.99 -11.04
CA THR A 53 -0.07 5.44 -11.27
C THR A 53 0.83 6.12 -10.24
N LEU A 54 0.59 5.88 -8.95
CA LEU A 54 1.39 6.45 -7.85
C LEU A 54 2.87 6.05 -7.94
N LYS A 55 3.16 4.81 -8.35
CA LYS A 55 4.54 4.35 -8.57
C LYS A 55 5.22 5.11 -9.71
N SER A 56 4.49 5.39 -10.79
CA SER A 56 4.99 6.19 -11.91
C SER A 56 5.26 7.64 -11.48
N GLU A 57 4.33 8.26 -10.75
CA GLU A 57 4.48 9.61 -10.21
C GLU A 57 5.65 9.72 -9.24
N LYS A 58 5.82 8.75 -8.32
CA LYS A 58 6.98 8.68 -7.43
C LYS A 58 8.29 8.65 -8.20
N THR A 59 8.38 7.83 -9.24
CA THR A 59 9.59 7.72 -10.08
C THR A 59 9.87 9.03 -10.81
N LYS A 60 8.83 9.74 -11.26
CA LYS A 60 8.97 11.06 -11.88
C LYS A 60 9.49 12.09 -10.87
N LEU A 61 8.89 12.16 -9.69
CA LEU A 61 9.31 13.08 -8.63
C LEU A 61 10.75 12.82 -8.17
N GLU A 62 11.16 11.54 -8.04
CA GLU A 62 12.55 11.18 -7.72
C GLU A 62 13.55 11.70 -8.75
N ARG A 63 13.20 11.66 -10.05
CA ARG A 63 14.04 12.24 -11.12
C ARG A 63 14.10 13.77 -11.04
N GLU A 64 12.97 14.43 -10.80
CA GLU A 64 12.92 15.88 -10.65
C GLU A 64 13.75 16.36 -9.46
N VAL A 65 13.70 15.64 -8.33
CA VAL A 65 14.55 15.92 -7.16
C VAL A 65 16.03 15.80 -7.53
N ALA A 66 16.45 14.70 -8.16
CA ALA A 66 17.85 14.51 -8.55
C ALA A 66 18.34 15.60 -9.53
N GLU A 67 17.48 16.03 -10.46
CA GLU A 67 17.81 17.14 -11.38
C GLU A 67 17.96 18.48 -10.64
N MET A 68 17.07 18.78 -9.69
CA MET A 68 17.17 19.98 -8.87
C MET A 68 18.42 19.98 -8.00
N GLU A 69 18.78 18.85 -7.39
CA GLU A 69 20.01 18.71 -6.60
C GLU A 69 21.25 18.97 -7.45
N ALA A 70 21.30 18.44 -8.68
CA ALA A 70 22.39 18.68 -9.62
C ALA A 70 22.50 20.17 -9.98
N LYS A 71 21.37 20.85 -10.24
CA LYS A 71 21.32 22.29 -10.52
C LYS A 71 21.79 23.12 -9.32
N LEU A 72 21.38 22.77 -8.10
CA LEU A 72 21.82 23.44 -6.88
C LEU A 72 23.34 23.28 -6.67
N ALA A 73 23.87 22.08 -6.88
CA ALA A 73 25.30 21.82 -6.78
C ALA A 73 26.10 22.65 -7.81
N GLN A 74 25.59 22.76 -9.05
CA GLN A 74 26.21 23.59 -10.07
C GLN A 74 26.17 25.08 -9.70
N CYS A 75 25.02 25.59 -9.25
CA CYS A 75 24.88 26.98 -8.80
C CYS A 75 25.84 27.31 -7.65
N ALA A 76 26.03 26.39 -6.70
CA ALA A 76 26.99 26.55 -5.62
C ALA A 76 28.43 26.66 -6.13
N LYS A 77 28.83 25.80 -7.09
CA LYS A 77 30.14 25.87 -7.74
C LYS A 77 30.35 27.17 -8.50
N ASP A 78 29.35 27.60 -9.26
CA ASP A 78 29.41 28.83 -10.06
C ASP A 78 29.51 30.06 -9.15
N LYS A 79 28.77 30.06 -8.03
CA LYS A 79 28.88 31.09 -7.00
C LYS A 79 30.28 31.14 -6.40
N GLU A 80 30.85 30.00 -6.01
CA GLU A 80 32.21 29.94 -5.46
C GLU A 80 33.25 30.43 -6.47
N ALA A 81 33.15 29.98 -7.72
CA ALA A 81 34.04 30.41 -8.80
C ALA A 81 33.94 31.93 -9.05
N THR A 82 32.72 32.46 -9.07
CA THR A 82 32.47 33.90 -9.22
C THR A 82 33.06 34.69 -8.06
N THR A 83 32.84 34.25 -6.81
CA THR A 83 33.41 34.89 -5.62
C THR A 83 34.94 34.91 -5.69
N LYS A 84 35.58 33.79 -6.05
CA LYS A 84 37.05 33.74 -6.22
C LYS A 84 37.54 34.69 -7.32
N ASN A 85 36.78 34.81 -8.41
CA ASN A 85 37.13 35.71 -9.50
C ASN A 85 36.99 37.19 -9.09
N LEU A 86 35.94 37.55 -8.36
CA LEU A 86 35.77 38.90 -7.81
C LEU A 86 36.92 39.27 -6.85
N GLN A 87 37.28 38.36 -5.95
CA GLN A 87 38.42 38.54 -5.04
C GLN A 87 39.74 38.79 -5.80
N LYS A 88 39.98 38.06 -6.91
CA LYS A 88 41.15 38.27 -7.76
C LYS A 88 41.17 39.63 -8.46
N LEU A 89 39.99 40.21 -8.69
CA LEU A 89 39.83 41.55 -9.28
C LEU A 89 39.89 42.66 -8.22
N GLY A 90 40.05 42.32 -6.94
CA GLY A 90 40.05 43.29 -5.84
C GLY A 90 38.67 43.85 -5.53
N LEU A 91 37.60 43.13 -5.91
CA LEU A 91 36.20 43.44 -5.61
C LEU A 91 35.68 42.59 -4.44
#